data_AF-A0A833LFR3-F1
#
_entry.id   AF-A0A833LFR3-F1
#
_cell.length_a   1.000
_cell.length_b   1.000
_cell.length_c   1.000
_cell.angle_alpha   90.00
_cell.angle_beta   90.00
_cell.angle_gamma   90.00
#
_symmetry.space_group_name_H-M   'P 1'
#
loop_
_entity.id
_entity.type
_entity.pdbx_description
1 polymer ?
#
loop_
_entity_poly.entity_id
_entity_poly.type
_entity_poly.pdbx_seq_one_letter_code
_entity_poly.pdbx_strand_id
1 'polypeptide(L)'
;MSGIDRHAGAVIDNYASALQALEVIFTTALGERVMRRHFGAGLVELLGRAVTPALFAAWQTLLVIGIDLWEPRFRVRRVLVGGSAEALRLGQARVRVEVDWRPRGHLGDPAVEGTRSFSIGFGDRISVA
;
A
#
# COMPACT_ATOMS: atom_id res chain seq x y z
N MET A 1 -15.98 4.47 -2.40
CA MET A 1 -17.26 3.91 -1.97
C MET A 1 -17.13 3.39 -0.54
N SER A 2 -18.18 3.49 0.28
CA SER A 2 -18.23 2.76 1.56
C SER A 2 -18.14 1.26 1.30
N GLY A 3 -17.40 0.54 2.14
CA GLY A 3 -17.13 -0.88 1.99
C GLY A 3 -17.52 -1.67 3.23
N ILE A 4 -17.08 -2.92 3.28
CA ILE A 4 -17.18 -3.78 4.46
C ILE A 4 -15.76 -4.10 4.94
N ASP A 5 -15.52 -3.98 6.24
CA ASP A 5 -14.28 -4.36 6.90
C ASP A 5 -14.04 -5.87 6.72
N ARG A 6 -12.88 -6.24 6.20
CA ARG A 6 -12.50 -7.64 5.93
C ARG A 6 -12.32 -8.49 7.19
N HIS A 7 -12.08 -7.86 8.34
CA HIS A 7 -11.85 -8.52 9.64
C HIS A 7 -13.07 -8.45 10.53
N ALA A 8 -13.69 -7.26 10.65
CA ALA A 8 -14.81 -7.03 11.57
C ALA A 8 -16.19 -7.19 10.94
N GLY A 9 -16.29 -7.16 9.60
CA GLY A 9 -17.59 -7.19 8.90
C GLY A 9 -18.42 -5.90 9.04
N ALA A 10 -17.88 -4.87 9.70
CA ALA A 10 -18.55 -3.58 9.88
C ALA A 10 -18.55 -2.77 8.57
N VAL A 11 -19.53 -1.86 8.43
CA VAL A 11 -19.52 -0.89 7.33
C VAL A 11 -18.42 0.13 7.58
N ILE A 12 -17.53 0.31 6.60
CA ILE A 12 -16.42 1.25 6.64
C ILE A 12 -16.61 2.36 5.63
N ASP A 13 -16.06 3.54 5.92
CA ASP A 13 -16.14 4.70 5.05
C ASP A 13 -15.29 4.52 3.77
N ASN A 14 -15.35 5.51 2.89
CA ASN A 14 -14.63 5.48 1.62
C ASN A 14 -13.10 5.42 1.79
N TYR A 15 -12.57 6.13 2.78
CA TYR A 15 -11.13 6.24 2.97
C TYR A 15 -10.56 4.96 3.60
N ALA A 16 -11.19 4.45 4.66
CA ALA A 16 -10.85 3.17 5.28
C ALA A 16 -10.97 2.02 4.27
N SER A 17 -12.00 2.03 3.42
CA SER A 17 -12.13 1.08 2.30
C SER A 17 -10.95 1.15 1.31
N ALA A 18 -10.42 2.35 1.04
CA ALA A 18 -9.23 2.52 0.20
C ALA A 18 -7.96 2.01 0.89
N LEU A 19 -7.78 2.26 2.19
CA LEU A 19 -6.64 1.72 2.94
C LEU A 19 -6.68 0.18 3.00
N GLN A 20 -7.87 -0.40 3.19
CA GLN A 20 -8.06 -1.84 3.12
C GLN A 20 -7.72 -2.41 1.73
N ALA A 21 -8.04 -1.69 0.66
CA ALA A 21 -7.67 -2.11 -0.69
C ALA A 21 -6.14 -2.16 -0.86
N LEU A 22 -5.40 -1.20 -0.29
CA LEU A 22 -3.93 -1.23 -0.30
C LEU A 22 -3.37 -2.45 0.43
N GLU A 23 -3.93 -2.81 1.58
CA GLU A 23 -3.54 -4.03 2.29
C GLU A 23 -3.69 -5.25 1.37
N VAL A 24 -4.84 -5.39 0.71
CA VAL A 24 -5.08 -6.49 -0.24
C VAL A 24 -4.09 -6.47 -1.41
N ILE A 25 -3.82 -5.30 -1.99
CA ILE A 25 -2.89 -5.15 -3.12
C ILE A 25 -1.46 -5.58 -2.73
N PHE A 26 -1.00 -5.19 -1.53
CA PHE A 26 0.36 -5.47 -1.06
C PHE A 26 0.55 -6.90 -0.57
N THR A 27 -0.50 -7.55 -0.06
CA THR A 27 -0.42 -8.92 0.44
C THR A 27 -0.74 -9.99 -0.60
N THR A 28 -1.31 -9.62 -1.76
CA THR A 28 -1.67 -10.58 -2.81
C THR A 28 -0.46 -10.86 -3.71
N ALA A 29 -0.09 -12.13 -3.86
CA ALA A 29 0.96 -12.56 -4.77
C ALA A 29 0.49 -12.48 -6.24
N LEU A 30 1.40 -12.20 -7.15
CA LEU A 30 1.11 -12.19 -8.58
C LEU A 30 0.67 -13.60 -9.02
N GLY A 31 -0.49 -13.66 -9.66
CA GLY A 31 -1.09 -14.91 -10.14
C GLY A 31 -1.98 -15.63 -9.13
N GLU A 32 -2.12 -15.13 -7.90
CA GLU A 32 -2.95 -15.73 -6.87
C GLU A 32 -4.46 -15.62 -7.20
N ARG A 33 -4.88 -14.53 -7.85
CA ARG A 33 -6.30 -14.29 -8.15
C ARG A 33 -6.76 -15.00 -9.42
N VAL A 34 -7.82 -15.80 -9.27
CA VAL A 34 -8.55 -16.43 -10.38
C VAL A 34 -9.05 -15.37 -11.36
N MET A 35 -8.80 -15.57 -12.66
CA MET A 35 -9.13 -14.64 -13.76
C MET A 35 -8.53 -13.22 -13.66
N ARG A 36 -7.64 -12.94 -12.69
CA ARG A 36 -6.93 -11.65 -12.55
C ARG A 36 -5.45 -11.89 -12.21
N ARG A 37 -4.77 -12.65 -13.07
CA ARG A 37 -3.41 -13.14 -12.84
C ARG A 37 -2.36 -12.03 -12.63
N HIS A 38 -2.60 -10.84 -13.16
CA HIS A 38 -1.69 -9.69 -13.04
C HIS A 38 -1.96 -8.83 -11.79
N PHE A 39 -2.97 -9.17 -10.99
CA PHE A 39 -3.30 -8.42 -9.77
C PHE A 39 -2.28 -8.67 -8.65
N GLY A 40 -1.91 -7.59 -7.96
CA GLY A 40 -0.89 -7.56 -6.91
C GLY A 40 0.14 -6.45 -7.16
N ALA A 41 0.98 -6.18 -6.16
CA ALA A 41 2.05 -5.18 -6.25
C ALA A 41 3.45 -5.78 -6.50
N GLY A 42 3.62 -7.10 -6.51
CA GLY A 42 4.93 -7.71 -6.66
C GLY A 42 5.82 -7.66 -5.39
N LEU A 43 5.27 -7.23 -4.25
CA LEU A 43 6.03 -7.05 -3.00
C LEU A 43 6.29 -8.40 -2.30
N VAL A 44 5.36 -9.34 -2.41
CA VAL A 44 5.45 -10.67 -1.79
C VAL A 44 6.63 -11.46 -2.38
N GLU A 45 6.90 -11.26 -3.66
CA GLU A 45 7.97 -11.91 -4.44
C GLU A 45 9.38 -11.45 -4.03
N LEU A 46 9.47 -10.35 -3.28
CA LEU A 46 10.72 -9.85 -2.71
C LEU A 46 11.00 -10.40 -1.30
N LEU A 47 10.00 -11.03 -0.65
CA LEU A 47 10.17 -11.60 0.69
C LEU A 47 11.22 -12.72 0.69
N GLY A 48 11.93 -12.85 1.81
CA GLY A 48 13.01 -13.84 1.98
C GLY A 48 14.35 -13.47 1.32
N ARG A 49 14.42 -12.35 0.58
CA ARG A 49 15.67 -11.83 0.03
C ARG A 49 16.41 -10.96 1.04
N ALA A 50 17.74 -10.94 0.95
CA ALA A 50 18.56 -10.06 1.77
C ALA A 50 18.27 -8.58 1.45
N VAL A 51 18.09 -7.76 2.48
CA VAL A 51 17.78 -6.33 2.34
C VAL A 51 19.03 -5.58 1.89
N THR A 52 19.14 -5.35 0.58
CA THR A 52 20.15 -4.47 -0.01
C THR A 52 19.54 -3.11 -0.38
N PRO A 53 20.34 -2.04 -0.50
CA PRO A 53 19.82 -0.74 -0.95
C PRO A 53 19.10 -0.82 -2.30
N ALA A 54 19.60 -1.65 -3.23
CA ALA A 54 18.98 -1.87 -4.53
C ALA A 54 17.62 -2.57 -4.43
N LEU A 55 17.53 -3.63 -3.60
CA LEU A 55 16.26 -4.33 -3.35
C LEU A 55 15.25 -3.39 -2.69
N PHE A 56 15.71 -2.58 -1.73
CA PHE A 56 14.84 -1.66 -1.02
C PHE A 56 14.33 -0.52 -1.91
N ALA A 57 15.15 -0.03 -2.84
CA ALA A 57 14.70 0.90 -3.88
C ALA A 57 13.66 0.25 -4.80
N ALA A 58 13.90 -0.99 -5.27
CA ALA A 58 12.94 -1.73 -6.08
C ALA A 58 11.61 -1.95 -5.34
N TRP A 59 11.66 -2.28 -4.05
CA TRP A 59 10.49 -2.42 -3.19
C TRP A 59 9.68 -1.12 -3.11
N GLN A 60 10.34 0.03 -2.94
CA GLN A 60 9.67 1.34 -2.95
C GLN A 60 9.01 1.63 -4.30
N THR A 61 9.69 1.33 -5.40
CA THR A 61 9.13 1.50 -6.75
C THR A 61 7.89 0.63 -6.97
N LEU A 62 7.95 -0.64 -6.58
CA LEU A 62 6.81 -1.57 -6.70
C LEU A 62 5.62 -1.14 -5.85
N LEU A 63 5.87 -0.58 -4.66
CA LEU A 63 4.81 -0.03 -3.83
C LEU A 63 4.07 1.10 -4.55
N VAL A 64 4.80 2.05 -5.13
CA VAL A 64 4.19 3.17 -5.87
C VAL A 64 3.42 2.65 -7.09
N ILE A 65 4.04 1.77 -7.88
CA ILE A 65 3.40 1.15 -9.05
C ILE A 65 2.12 0.42 -8.66
N GLY A 66 2.15 -0.37 -7.58
CA GLY A 66 1.00 -1.12 -7.09
C GLY A 66 -0.16 -0.21 -6.69
N ILE A 67 0.12 0.92 -6.02
CA ILE A 67 -0.91 1.92 -5.68
C ILE A 67 -1.48 2.53 -6.97
N ASP A 68 -0.62 3.02 -7.87
CA ASP A 68 -1.04 3.75 -9.06
C ASP A 68 -1.84 2.88 -10.05
N LEU A 69 -1.53 1.57 -10.15
CA LEU A 69 -2.27 0.64 -11.00
C LEU A 69 -3.66 0.28 -10.45
N TRP A 70 -3.76 0.06 -9.14
CA TRP A 70 -4.90 -0.65 -8.57
C TRP A 70 -5.81 0.21 -7.70
N GLU A 71 -5.33 1.33 -7.17
CA GLU A 71 -6.08 2.21 -6.28
C GLU A 71 -6.12 3.65 -6.81
N PRO A 72 -6.98 3.95 -7.80
CA PRO A 72 -7.03 5.27 -8.46
C PRO A 72 -7.48 6.40 -7.52
N ARG A 73 -8.01 6.07 -6.33
CA ARG A 73 -8.35 7.09 -5.32
C ARG A 73 -7.12 7.66 -4.63
N PHE A 74 -5.97 7.01 -4.74
CA PHE A 74 -4.70 7.51 -4.24
C PHE A 74 -3.78 7.84 -5.39
N ARG A 75 -3.24 9.05 -5.39
CA ARG A 75 -2.09 9.40 -6.23
C ARG A 75 -0.90 9.66 -5.34
N VAL A 76 0.16 8.87 -5.50
CA VAL A 76 1.34 9.01 -4.65
C VAL A 76 2.07 10.31 -4.96
N ARG A 77 2.37 11.09 -3.91
CA ARG A 77 3.19 12.30 -4.00
C ARG A 77 4.62 12.03 -3.56
N ARG A 78 4.76 11.29 -2.45
CA ARG A 78 6.06 11.06 -1.82
C ARG A 78 6.02 9.79 -0.99
N VAL A 79 7.14 9.08 -0.99
CA VAL A 79 7.42 7.97 -0.08
C VAL A 79 8.57 8.40 0.84
N LEU A 80 8.36 8.23 2.14
CA LEU A 80 9.27 8.59 3.22
C LEU A 80 9.62 7.34 3.99
N VAL A 81 10.89 7.00 4.04
CA VAL A 81 11.37 5.87 4.83
C VAL A 81 11.87 6.38 6.17
N GLY A 82 11.31 5.83 7.24
CA GLY A 82 11.67 6.12 8.62
C GLY A 82 12.10 4.86 9.36
N GLY A 83 12.95 5.06 10.37
CA GLY A 83 13.49 4.01 11.23
C GLY A 83 14.86 4.42 11.76
N SER A 84 15.19 4.02 12.99
CA SER A 84 16.56 4.13 13.48
C SER A 84 17.44 3.08 12.79
N ALA A 85 18.76 3.30 12.76
CA ALA A 85 19.69 2.30 12.25
C ALA A 85 19.62 0.95 13.00
N GLU A 86 19.19 0.98 14.27
CA GLU A 86 18.92 -0.23 15.06
C GLU A 86 17.64 -0.93 14.59
N ALA A 87 16.53 -0.21 14.43
CA ALA A 87 15.26 -0.77 13.97
C ALA A 87 15.42 -1.42 12.58
N LEU A 88 16.14 -0.76 11.67
CA LEU A 88 16.42 -1.31 10.34
C LEU A 88 17.25 -2.59 10.39
N ARG A 89 18.22 -2.70 11.31
CA ARG A 89 18.99 -3.95 11.54
C ARG A 89 18.12 -5.08 12.07
N LEU A 90 17.10 -4.75 12.87
CA LEU A 90 16.10 -5.69 13.36
C LEU A 90 14.99 -6.00 12.32
N GLY A 91 15.11 -5.50 11.08
CA GLY A 91 14.12 -5.69 10.02
C GLY A 91 12.85 -4.85 10.19
N GLN A 92 12.84 -3.90 11.11
CA GLN A 92 11.72 -2.99 11.37
C GLN A 92 11.92 -1.71 10.56
N ALA A 93 11.23 -1.64 9.41
CA ALA A 93 11.11 -0.40 8.65
C ALA A 93 9.72 0.22 8.87
N ARG A 94 9.63 1.55 8.78
CA ARG A 94 8.36 2.25 8.70
C ARG A 94 8.37 3.12 7.47
N VAL A 95 7.36 2.99 6.62
CA VAL A 95 7.28 3.74 5.37
C VAL A 95 6.04 4.59 5.40
N ARG A 96 6.22 5.90 5.40
CA ARG A 96 5.14 6.87 5.31
C ARG A 96 4.92 7.24 3.84
N VAL A 97 3.69 7.15 3.38
CA VAL A 97 3.31 7.51 2.01
C VAL A 97 2.39 8.72 2.10
N GLU A 98 2.73 9.78 1.38
CA GLU A 98 1.89 10.95 1.18
C GLU A 98 1.16 10.83 -0.16
N VAL A 99 -0.15 11.00 -0.15
CA VAL A 99 -1.01 10.81 -1.30
C VAL A 99 -1.98 11.98 -1.48
N ASP A 100 -2.26 12.33 -2.73
CA ASP A 100 -3.42 13.13 -3.07
C ASP A 100 -4.66 12.22 -3.00
N TRP A 101 -5.62 12.60 -2.15
CA TRP A 101 -6.87 11.88 -1.95
C TRP A 101 -7.92 12.28 -2.99
N ARG A 102 -8.36 11.30 -3.77
CA ARG A 102 -9.35 11.42 -4.84
C ARG A 102 -10.54 10.50 -4.52
N PRO A 103 -11.52 10.95 -3.72
CA PRO A 103 -12.61 10.08 -3.24
C PRO A 103 -13.38 9.40 -4.38
N ARG A 104 -13.45 10.03 -5.55
CA ARG A 104 -14.14 9.58 -6.77
C ARG A 104 -13.19 9.06 -7.87
N GLY A 105 -11.92 8.82 -7.57
CA GLY A 105 -10.93 8.35 -8.56
C GLY A 105 -11.31 7.03 -9.25
N HIS A 106 -11.99 6.14 -8.52
CA HIS A 106 -12.56 4.90 -9.05
C HIS A 106 -13.68 5.10 -10.09
N LEU A 107 -14.23 6.31 -10.21
CA LEU A 107 -15.20 6.69 -11.24
C LEU A 107 -14.54 7.44 -12.41
N GLY A 108 -13.21 7.54 -12.44
CA GLY A 108 -12.47 8.30 -13.45
C GLY A 108 -12.38 9.80 -13.18
N ASP A 109 -12.83 10.28 -12.01
CA ASP A 109 -12.73 11.69 -11.64
C ASP A 109 -11.36 11.99 -10.98
N PRO A 110 -10.50 12.85 -11.60
CA PRO A 110 -9.18 13.17 -11.06
C PRO A 110 -9.19 14.22 -9.93
N ALA A 111 -10.35 14.74 -9.52
CA ALA A 111 -10.47 15.77 -8.50
C ALA A 111 -9.83 15.36 -7.17
N VAL A 112 -8.91 16.21 -6.69
CA VAL A 112 -8.22 16.03 -5.41
C VAL A 112 -8.99 16.79 -4.33
N GLU A 113 -9.42 16.07 -3.29
CA GLU A 113 -10.09 16.64 -2.12
C GLU A 113 -9.08 17.17 -1.10
N GLY A 114 -7.91 16.55 -0.99
CA GLY A 114 -6.84 16.98 -0.08
C GLY A 114 -5.63 16.06 -0.11
N THR A 115 -4.58 16.42 0.63
CA THR A 115 -3.43 15.52 0.85
C THR A 115 -3.66 14.71 2.12
N ARG A 116 -3.45 13.40 2.04
CA ARG A 116 -3.49 12.49 3.18
C ARG A 116 -2.17 11.74 3.26
N SER A 117 -1.88 11.19 4.44
CA SER A 117 -0.71 10.34 4.63
C SER A 117 -1.11 9.11 5.41
N PHE A 118 -0.50 7.98 5.08
CA PHE A 118 -0.62 6.75 5.85
C PHE A 118 0.77 6.14 6.02
N SER A 119 0.93 5.34 7.07
CA SER A 119 2.18 4.65 7.39
C SER A 119 1.98 3.16 7.21
N ILE A 120 2.94 2.53 6.54
CA ILE A 120 3.09 1.09 6.42
C ILE A 120 4.17 0.68 7.41
N GLY A 121 3.78 -0.08 8.43
CA GLY A 121 4.69 -0.68 9.39
C GLY A 121 5.08 -2.10 8.96
N PHE A 122 6.36 -2.44 9.09
CA PHE A 122 6.83 -3.82 8.98
C PHE A 122 7.07 -4.38 10.39
N GLY A 123 6.47 -5.54 10.67
CA GLY A 123 6.47 -6.21 11.97
C GLY A 123 5.48 -7.38 11.94
N ASP A 124 4.95 -7.78 13.10
CA ASP A 124 4.03 -8.92 13.23
C ASP A 124 2.73 -8.79 12.39
N ARG A 125 2.36 -7.56 11.97
CA ARG A 125 1.28 -7.27 11.02
C ARG A 125 1.63 -6.07 10.15
N ILE A 126 1.28 -6.13 8.86
CA ILE A 126 1.25 -4.95 7.99
C ILE A 126 0.04 -4.12 8.43
N SER A 127 0.28 -2.97 9.07
CA SER A 127 -0.77 -2.01 9.43
C SER A 127 -0.66 -0.77 8.57
N VAL A 128 -1.77 -0.36 7.98
CA VAL A 128 -1.92 0.94 7.31
C VAL A 128 -2.65 1.86 8.28
N ALA A 129 -1.95 2.83 8.87
CA ALA A 129 -2.49 3.81 9.83
C ALA A 129 -2.19 5.25 9.40
#